data_AF-A0A7S0NNC3-F1
#
_entry.id   AF-A0A7S0NNC3-F1
#
_cell.length_a   1.000
_cell.length_b   1.000
_cell.length_c   1.000
_cell.angle_alpha   90.00
_cell.angle_beta   90.00
_cell.angle_gamma   90.00
#
_symmetry.space_group_name_H-M   'P 1'
#
loop_
_entity.id
_entity.type
_entity.pdbx_description
1 polymer ?
#
loop_
_entity_poly.entity_id
_entity_poly.type
_entity_poly.pdbx_seq_one_letter_code
_entity_poly.pdbx_strand_id
1 'polypeptide(L)'
;RCVVLTSGTLAPLNSFASELGVSFPIRMEAPHCVDVHEQVWAGAVGVGPAGASLHGTFKTAAEFAYQDDLGNALREWCRDIPHGVLVFFPSYSLLDRVAQRWKSTGAWKALEQATGKKMFQEPRGNEQPHADAGG
;
A
#
# COMPACT_ATOMS: atom_id res chain seq x y z
N ARG A 1 -36.05 10.95 14.87
CA ARG A 1 -34.75 10.22 14.85
C ARG A 1 -33.98 10.74 13.63
N CYS A 2 -32.70 11.09 13.79
CA CYS A 2 -31.85 11.61 12.70
C CYS A 2 -30.57 10.76 12.66
N VAL A 3 -30.09 10.43 11.46
CA VAL A 3 -28.81 9.74 11.24
C VAL A 3 -27.90 10.73 10.52
N VAL A 4 -26.72 10.97 11.10
CA VAL A 4 -25.69 11.82 10.51
C VAL A 4 -24.54 10.90 10.10
N LEU A 5 -24.10 11.03 8.85
CA LEU A 5 -22.95 10.30 8.34
C LEU A 5 -21.80 11.28 8.11
N THR A 6 -20.64 10.96 8.66
CA THR A 6 -19.41 11.73 8.52
C THR A 6 -18.27 10.81 8.11
N SER A 7 -17.40 11.27 7.21
CA SER A 7 -16.17 10.57 6.82
C SER A 7 -15.18 11.56 6.21
N GLY A 8 -13.89 11.29 6.38
CA GLY A 8 -12.81 12.06 5.77
C GLY A 8 -12.51 11.69 4.30
N THR A 9 -13.09 10.60 3.78
CA THR A 9 -12.74 10.04 2.45
C THR A 9 -13.93 9.71 1.57
N LEU A 10 -15.17 10.04 1.97
CA LEU A 10 -16.39 9.68 1.22
C LEU A 10 -16.67 10.53 -0.05
N ALA A 11 -15.77 11.43 -0.43
CA ALA A 11 -15.96 12.22 -1.65
C ALA A 11 -15.69 11.35 -2.90
N PRO A 12 -16.49 11.48 -3.98
CA PRO A 12 -17.67 12.34 -4.12
C PRO A 12 -18.97 11.72 -3.56
N LEU A 13 -19.75 12.49 -2.80
CA LEU A 13 -20.95 12.00 -2.10
C LEU A 13 -22.10 11.56 -3.02
N ASN A 14 -22.07 11.92 -4.29
CA ASN A 14 -23.08 11.53 -5.26
C ASN A 14 -23.09 10.02 -5.52
N SER A 15 -21.91 9.42 -5.71
CA SER A 15 -21.77 7.98 -5.92
C SER A 15 -22.21 7.22 -4.67
N PHE A 16 -21.80 7.69 -3.50
CA PHE A 16 -22.15 7.09 -2.23
C PHE A 16 -23.67 7.12 -1.94
N ALA A 17 -24.35 8.24 -2.25
CA ALA A 17 -25.80 8.33 -2.14
C ALA A 17 -26.52 7.32 -3.05
N SER A 18 -26.00 7.13 -4.27
CA SER A 18 -26.53 6.16 -5.22
C SER A 18 -26.35 4.72 -4.74
N GLU A 19 -25.18 4.37 -4.18
CA GLU A 19 -24.88 3.03 -3.67
C GLU A 19 -25.78 2.62 -2.51
N LEU A 20 -26.11 3.57 -1.62
CA LEU A 20 -27.03 3.31 -0.50
C LEU A 20 -28.51 3.35 -0.89
N GLY A 21 -28.85 3.81 -2.10
CA GLY A 21 -30.23 3.97 -2.54
C GLY A 21 -31.03 4.98 -1.70
N VAL A 22 -30.36 5.95 -1.06
CA VAL A 22 -30.99 6.97 -0.20
C VAL A 22 -30.61 8.38 -0.65
N SER A 23 -31.55 9.32 -0.49
CA SER A 23 -31.25 10.73 -0.69
C SER A 23 -30.70 11.34 0.61
N PHE A 24 -29.53 11.96 0.52
CA PHE A 24 -29.01 12.85 1.56
C PHE A 24 -29.45 14.29 1.24
N PRO A 25 -30.49 14.84 1.90
CA PRO A 25 -30.99 16.18 1.60
C PRO A 25 -30.05 17.28 2.06
N ILE A 26 -29.22 17.00 3.08
CA ILE A 26 -28.15 17.89 3.56
C ILE A 26 -26.83 17.19 3.26
N ARG A 27 -25.97 17.85 2.49
CA ARG A 27 -24.63 17.36 2.12
C ARG A 27 -23.63 18.48 2.34
N MET A 28 -22.46 18.13 2.84
CA MET A 28 -21.34 19.04 3.00
C MET A 28 -20.07 18.30 2.63
N GLU A 29 -19.37 18.79 1.62
CA GLU A 29 -18.01 18.37 1.29
C GLU A 29 -17.10 19.54 1.68
N ALA A 30 -16.21 19.32 2.64
CA ALA A 30 -15.22 20.33 3.00
C ALA A 30 -14.13 20.38 1.90
N PRO A 31 -13.57 21.56 1.60
CA PRO A 31 -12.37 21.65 0.78
C PRO A 31 -11.27 20.74 1.34
N HIS A 32 -10.51 20.09 0.46
CA HIS A 32 -9.38 19.26 0.89
C HIS A 32 -8.39 20.13 1.68
N CYS A 33 -8.07 19.72 2.91
CA CYS A 33 -7.12 20.45 3.77
C CYS A 33 -5.65 20.31 3.32
N VAL A 34 -5.40 19.68 2.18
CA VAL A 34 -4.08 19.33 1.66
C VAL A 34 -3.83 20.14 0.39
N ASP A 35 -2.74 20.90 0.38
CA ASP A 35 -2.23 21.51 -0.84
C ASP A 35 -1.60 20.42 -1.71
N VAL A 36 -2.30 20.06 -2.79
CA VAL A 36 -1.90 19.01 -3.71
C VAL A 36 -0.61 19.32 -4.48
N HIS A 37 -0.15 20.57 -4.51
CA HIS A 37 1.09 20.96 -5.20
C HIS A 37 2.32 20.84 -4.30
N GLU A 38 2.14 20.96 -2.99
CA GLU A 38 3.24 21.04 -2.03
C GLU A 38 3.30 19.82 -1.09
N GLN A 39 2.16 19.15 -0.84
CA GLN A 39 2.05 18.17 0.25
C GLN A 39 1.82 16.74 -0.22
N VAL A 40 1.43 16.51 -1.48
CA VAL A 40 1.14 15.17 -2.00
C VAL A 40 1.65 15.02 -3.43
N TRP A 41 2.30 13.89 -3.70
CA TRP A 41 2.56 13.43 -5.05
C TRP A 41 1.85 12.09 -5.27
N ALA A 42 1.24 11.93 -6.44
CA ALA A 42 0.61 10.69 -6.87
C ALA A 42 1.09 10.34 -8.27
N GLY A 43 1.48 9.08 -8.48
CA GLY A 43 1.94 8.59 -9.77
C GLY A 43 1.63 7.11 -9.95
N ALA A 44 1.50 6.69 -11.21
CA ALA A 44 1.34 5.30 -11.60
C ALA A 44 2.66 4.78 -12.18
N VAL A 45 3.15 3.66 -11.64
CA VAL A 45 4.39 3.02 -12.11
C VAL A 45 4.04 1.69 -12.75
N GLY A 46 4.24 1.60 -14.07
CA GLY A 46 3.87 0.41 -14.86
C GLY A 46 5.00 -0.59 -15.10
N VAL A 47 6.26 -0.20 -14.88
CA VAL A 47 7.45 -1.01 -15.23
C VAL A 47 8.50 -0.86 -14.14
N GLY A 48 9.12 -1.98 -13.73
CA GLY A 48 10.18 -1.99 -12.73
C GLY A 48 11.58 -1.79 -13.31
N PRO A 49 12.61 -1.61 -12.45
CA PRO A 49 13.98 -1.35 -12.88
C PRO A 49 14.62 -2.40 -13.80
N ALA A 50 14.20 -3.66 -13.71
CA ALA A 50 14.65 -4.76 -14.57
C ALA A 50 13.77 -4.93 -15.82
N GLY A 51 12.78 -4.06 -16.03
CA GLY A 51 11.90 -4.04 -17.20
C GLY A 51 10.66 -4.93 -17.08
N ALA A 52 10.38 -5.52 -15.91
CA ALA A 52 9.18 -6.31 -15.72
C ALA A 52 7.94 -5.39 -15.65
N SER A 53 6.83 -5.84 -16.23
CA SER A 53 5.55 -5.15 -16.09
C SER A 53 5.05 -5.26 -14.65
N LEU A 54 4.80 -4.12 -14.00
CA LEU A 54 4.25 -4.04 -12.64
C LEU A 54 2.72 -3.97 -12.65
N HIS A 55 2.09 -4.73 -13.55
CA HIS A 55 0.63 -4.87 -13.58
C HIS A 55 0.21 -5.97 -12.62
N GLY A 56 -0.37 -5.61 -11.48
CA GLY A 56 -0.77 -6.52 -10.40
C GLY A 56 -1.97 -7.44 -10.71
N THR A 57 -2.10 -7.94 -11.94
CA THR A 57 -3.11 -8.95 -12.30
C THR A 57 -2.76 -10.31 -11.68
N PHE A 58 -3.75 -11.19 -11.51
CA PHE A 58 -3.52 -12.52 -10.92
C PHE A 58 -2.38 -13.30 -11.60
N LYS A 59 -2.33 -13.24 -12.94
CA LYS A 59 -1.31 -13.92 -13.75
C LYS A 59 0.07 -13.29 -13.55
N THR A 60 0.19 -11.99 -13.83
CA THR A 60 1.48 -11.28 -13.79
C THR A 60 2.07 -11.26 -12.38
N ALA A 61 1.24 -11.07 -11.35
CA ALA A 61 1.70 -11.06 -9.96
C ALA A 61 2.19 -12.43 -9.46
N ALA A 62 1.86 -13.53 -10.16
CA ALA A 62 2.39 -14.85 -9.87
C ALA A 62 3.80 -15.08 -10.47
N GLU A 63 4.23 -14.25 -11.43
CA GLU A 63 5.52 -14.38 -12.10
C GLU A 63 6.65 -13.88 -11.20
N PHE A 64 7.78 -14.59 -11.17
CA PHE A 64 8.93 -14.17 -10.36
C PHE A 64 9.54 -12.86 -10.84
N ALA A 65 9.51 -12.57 -12.14
CA ALA A 65 9.97 -11.29 -12.68
C ALA A 65 9.21 -10.11 -12.06
N TYR A 66 7.88 -10.20 -11.94
CA TYR A 66 7.08 -9.20 -11.25
C TYR A 66 7.50 -9.05 -9.78
N GLN A 67 7.60 -10.18 -9.06
CA GLN A 67 7.87 -10.17 -7.63
C GLN A 67 9.26 -9.59 -7.33
N ASP A 68 10.27 -9.98 -8.10
CA ASP A 68 11.65 -9.53 -7.93
C ASP A 68 11.78 -8.05 -8.31
N ASP A 69 11.16 -7.63 -9.41
CA ASP A 69 11.29 -6.26 -9.89
C ASP A 69 10.47 -5.24 -9.07
N LEU A 70 9.37 -5.68 -8.46
CA LEU A 70 8.68 -4.91 -7.42
C LEU A 70 9.61 -4.62 -6.23
N GLY A 71 10.41 -5.62 -5.82
CA GLY A 71 11.40 -5.46 -4.77
C GLY A 71 12.52 -4.49 -5.16
N ASN A 72 12.99 -4.56 -6.40
CA ASN A 72 13.98 -3.61 -6.94
C ASN A 72 13.43 -2.17 -6.97
N ALA A 73 12.19 -1.98 -7.42
CA ALA A 73 11.54 -0.67 -7.44
C ALA A 73 11.47 -0.07 -6.03
N LEU A 74 11.00 -0.86 -5.05
CA LEU A 74 10.95 -0.43 -3.65
C LEU A 74 12.34 -0.13 -3.10
N ARG A 75 13.37 -0.89 -3.50
CA ARG A 75 14.75 -0.65 -3.05
C ARG A 75 15.23 0.73 -3.49
N GLU A 76 15.02 1.10 -4.75
CA GLU A 76 15.43 2.42 -5.24
C GLU A 76 14.65 3.54 -4.53
N TRP A 77 13.31 3.44 -4.43
CA TRP A 77 12.51 4.47 -3.77
C TRP A 77 12.80 4.61 -2.28
N CYS A 78 12.95 3.50 -1.56
CA CYS A 78 13.21 3.54 -0.12
C CYS A 78 14.59 4.09 0.23
N ARG A 79 15.53 4.20 -0.72
CA ARG A 79 16.81 4.90 -0.46
C ARG A 79 16.61 6.41 -0.31
N ASP A 80 15.70 6.98 -1.11
CA ASP A 80 15.46 8.42 -1.14
C ASP A 80 14.35 8.85 -0.19
N ILE A 81 13.35 7.99 0.04
CA ILE A 81 12.23 8.30 0.94
C ILE A 81 12.73 8.29 2.40
N PRO A 82 12.66 9.41 3.14
CA PRO A 82 13.06 9.44 4.54
C PRO A 82 12.09 8.65 5.43
N HIS A 83 12.55 8.24 6.61
CA HIS A 83 11.73 7.56 7.62
C HIS A 83 11.15 6.21 7.15
N GLY A 84 9.84 6.08 6.96
CA GLY A 84 9.15 4.81 6.73
C GLY A 84 8.29 4.81 5.46
N VAL A 85 8.00 3.61 4.95
CA VAL A 85 7.14 3.37 3.79
C VAL A 85 6.10 2.33 4.14
N LEU A 86 4.85 2.58 3.79
CA LEU A 86 3.74 1.64 3.94
C LEU A 86 3.34 1.10 2.57
N VAL A 87 3.40 -0.21 2.38
CA VAL A 87 3.08 -0.88 1.11
C VAL A 87 1.83 -1.73 1.30
N PHE A 88 0.80 -1.44 0.51
CA PHE A 88 -0.44 -2.21 0.51
C PHE A 88 -0.46 -3.22 -0.63
N PHE A 89 -0.91 -4.44 -0.33
CA PHE A 89 -1.18 -5.47 -1.32
C PHE A 89 -2.68 -5.72 -1.43
N PRO A 90 -3.22 -6.05 -2.62
CA PRO A 90 -4.64 -6.36 -2.82
C PRO A 90 -5.17 -7.57 -2.03
N SER A 91 -4.29 -8.43 -1.50
CA SER A 91 -4.67 -9.58 -0.67
C SER A 91 -3.48 -10.07 0.17
N TYR A 92 -3.77 -10.69 1.31
CA TYR A 92 -2.75 -11.39 2.11
C TYR A 92 -2.05 -12.49 1.31
N SER A 93 -2.77 -13.22 0.46
CA SER A 93 -2.18 -14.28 -0.37
C SER A 93 -1.06 -13.76 -1.28
N LEU A 94 -1.23 -12.56 -1.87
CA LEU A 94 -0.18 -11.96 -2.69
C LEU A 94 0.96 -11.39 -1.82
N LEU A 95 0.63 -10.72 -0.72
CA LEU A 95 1.60 -10.21 0.25
C LEU A 95 2.54 -11.33 0.71
N ASP A 96 1.98 -12.47 1.14
CA ASP A 96 2.77 -13.61 1.62
C ASP A 96 3.65 -14.21 0.52
N ARG A 97 3.12 -14.34 -0.70
CA ARG A 97 3.89 -14.87 -1.83
C ARG A 97 5.11 -14.00 -2.13
N VAL A 98 4.91 -12.68 -2.21
CA VAL A 98 5.99 -11.72 -2.48
C VAL A 98 6.99 -11.69 -1.32
N ALA A 99 6.50 -11.64 -0.07
CA ALA A 99 7.35 -11.68 1.11
C ALA A 99 8.19 -12.97 1.19
N GLN A 100 7.59 -14.13 0.90
CA GLN A 100 8.29 -15.41 0.85
C GLN A 100 9.33 -15.45 -0.28
N ARG A 101 9.01 -14.91 -1.46
CA ARG A 101 9.96 -14.78 -2.57
C ARG A 101 11.15 -13.93 -2.17
N TRP A 102 10.94 -12.78 -1.53
CA TRP A 102 12.04 -11.92 -1.09
C TRP A 102 12.87 -12.52 0.04
N LYS A 103 12.24 -13.25 0.97
CA LYS A 103 12.96 -13.95 2.04
C LYS A 103 13.82 -15.09 1.48
N SER A 104 13.30 -15.88 0.54
CA SER A 104 14.01 -17.02 -0.06
C SER A 104 15.13 -16.62 -1.03
N THR A 105 14.99 -15.50 -1.72
CA THR A 105 16.03 -14.96 -2.63
C THR A 105 17.06 -14.08 -1.92
N GLY A 106 16.83 -13.75 -0.64
CA GLY A 106 17.66 -12.81 0.12
C GLY A 106 17.36 -11.34 -0.16
N ALA A 107 16.45 -11.02 -1.09
CA ALA A 107 16.05 -9.65 -1.41
C ALA A 107 15.52 -8.89 -0.19
N TRP A 108 14.84 -9.57 0.75
CA TRP A 108 14.35 -8.97 1.99
C TRP A 108 15.49 -8.32 2.80
N LYS A 109 16.55 -9.09 3.08
CA LYS A 109 17.71 -8.59 3.82
C LYS A 109 18.47 -7.53 3.02
N ALA A 110 18.58 -7.71 1.70
CA ALA A 110 19.24 -6.75 0.83
C ALA A 110 18.50 -5.39 0.81
N LEU A 111 17.16 -5.39 0.82
CA LEU A 111 16.33 -4.20 0.96
C LEU A 111 16.59 -3.47 2.29
N GLU A 112 16.58 -4.20 3.41
CA GLU A 112 16.87 -3.63 4.73
C GLU A 112 18.27 -3.01 4.79
N GLN A 113 19.28 -3.72 4.26
CA GLN A 113 20.66 -3.26 4.24
C GLN A 113 20.86 -2.04 3.34
N ALA A 114 20.25 -2.04 2.15
CA ALA A 114 20.43 -0.96 1.18
C ALA A 114 19.72 0.34 1.60
N THR A 115 18.61 0.24 2.34
CA THR A 115 17.74 1.37 2.69
C THR A 115 17.90 1.81 4.15
N GLY A 116 18.48 0.96 5.00
CA GLY A 116 18.48 1.14 6.46
C GLY A 116 17.11 0.99 7.11
N LYS A 117 16.05 0.64 6.35
CA LYS A 117 14.69 0.49 6.86
C LYS A 117 14.43 -0.96 7.23
N LYS A 118 14.08 -1.22 8.49
CA LYS A 118 13.62 -2.53 8.92
C LYS A 118 12.27 -2.84 8.27
N MET A 119 12.12 -4.04 7.72
CA MET A 119 10.89 -4.48 7.08
C MET A 119 10.01 -5.23 8.08
N PHE A 120 8.72 -4.92 8.04
CA PHE A 120 7.69 -5.58 8.85
C PHE A 120 6.61 -6.12 7.92
N GLN A 121 6.03 -7.25 8.31
CA GLN A 121 4.93 -7.86 7.61
C GLN A 121 3.72 -7.89 8.55
N GLU A 122 2.56 -7.47 8.06
CA GLU A 122 1.32 -7.57 8.83
C GLU A 122 1.00 -9.06 9.12
N PRO A 123 0.66 -9.42 10.38
CA PRO A 123 0.26 -10.78 10.73
C PRO A 123 -1.09 -11.13 10.09
N ARG A 124 -1.33 -12.44 9.88
CA ARG A 124 -2.66 -12.92 9.45
C ARG A 124 -3.56 -13.05 10.67
N GLY A 125 -4.60 -12.22 10.75
CA GLY A 125 -5.62 -12.32 11.79
C GLY A 125 -5.16 -11.83 13.18
N ASN A 126 -5.91 -12.22 14.21
CA ASN A 126 -5.78 -11.72 15.59
C ASN A 126 -4.54 -12.26 16.35
N GLU A 127 -3.47 -12.60 15.65
CA GLU A 127 -2.21 -13.00 16.29
C GLU A 127 -1.53 -11.74 16.84
N GLN A 128 -1.60 -11.58 18.15
CA GLN A 128 -0.93 -10.51 18.89
C GLN A 128 0.57 -10.53 18.55
N PRO A 129 1.17 -9.36 18.30
CA PRO A 129 2.61 -9.28 18.14
C PRO A 129 3.26 -9.72 19.45
N HIS A 130 3.97 -10.84 19.43
CA HIS A 130 4.96 -11.16 20.47
C HIS A 130 6.01 -10.05 20.41
N ALA A 131 5.89 -9.10 21.34
CA ALA A 131 6.95 -8.15 21.62
C ALA A 131 8.11 -8.94 22.22
N ASP A 132 9.09 -9.31 21.40
CA ASP A 132 10.44 -9.60 21.89
C ASP A 132 11.06 -8.27 22.32
N ALA A 133 10.68 -7.84 23.51
CA ALA A 133 11.51 -6.99 24.35
C ALA A 133 12.49 -7.91 25.08
N GLY A 134 13.72 -8.00 24.59
CA GLY A 134 14.79 -8.73 25.26
C GLY A 134 16.15 -8.53 24.60
N GLY A 135 17.03 -7.81 25.29
CA GLY A 135 18.47 -7.70 24.99
C GLY A 135 18.98 -6.27 24.89
#